data_AF-A0A6V7IMJ5-F1
#
_entry.id   AF-A0A6V7IMJ5-F1
#
_cell.length_a   1.000
_cell.length_b   1.000
_cell.length_c   1.000
_cell.angle_alpha   90.00
_cell.angle_beta   90.00
_cell.angle_gamma   90.00
#
_symmetry.space_group_name_H-M   'P 1'
#
loop_
_entity.id
_entity.type
_entity.pdbx_description
1 polymer ?
#
loop_
_entity_poly.entity_id
_entity_poly.type
_entity_poly.pdbx_seq_one_letter_code
_entity_poly.pdbx_strand_id
1 'polypeptide(L)' 'VLYYRGIPAEIEEKTIPGCSLLCPLDKFIELMANVTPNEAEMKCQF' A
#
# COMPACT_ATOMS: atom_id res chain seq x y z
N VAL A 1 0.91 -8.19 3.58
CA VAL A 1 0.91 -7.99 2.12
C VAL A 1 2.10 -8.70 1.51
N LEU A 2 1.97 -9.17 0.28
CA LEU A 2 3.06 -9.82 -0.46
C LEU A 2 3.69 -8.77 -1.39
N TYR A 3 4.92 -8.34 -1.08
CA TYR A 3 5.64 -7.32 -1.83
C TYR A 3 6.56 -7.96 -2.87
N TYR A 4 6.29 -7.71 -4.14
CA TYR A 4 7.12 -8.22 -5.24
C TYR A 4 8.29 -7.27 -5.54
N ARG A 5 9.52 -7.77 -5.49
CA ARG A 5 10.76 -6.99 -5.64
C ARG A 5 11.20 -6.74 -7.09
N GLY A 6 10.59 -7.40 -8.07
CA GLY A 6 10.95 -7.21 -9.48
C GLY A 6 12.13 -8.07 -9.92
N ILE A 7 13.34 -7.50 -10.01
CA ILE A 7 14.57 -8.24 -10.35
C ILE A 7 15.58 -8.11 -9.18
N PRO A 8 15.91 -9.21 -8.48
CA PRO A 8 15.41 -10.57 -8.69
C PRO A 8 13.92 -10.73 -8.35
N ALA A 9 13.28 -11.72 -8.99
CA ALA A 9 11.85 -12.01 -8.85
C ALA A 9 11.55 -12.68 -7.51
N GLU A 10 11.57 -11.87 -6.45
CA GLU A 10 11.37 -12.30 -5.07
C GLU A 10 10.06 -11.73 -4.52
N ILE A 11 9.40 -12.52 -3.67
CA ILE A 11 8.24 -12.07 -2.88
C ILE A 11 8.70 -11.94 -1.44
N GLU A 12 8.45 -10.77 -0.85
CA GLU A 12 8.74 -10.47 0.54
C GLU A 12 7.43 -10.26 1.31
N GLU A 13 7.27 -10.96 2.42
CA GLU A 13 6.16 -10.72 3.35
C GLU A 13 6.36 -9.41 4.10
N LYS A 14 5.42 -8.48 3.95
CA LYS A 14 5.42 -7.20 4.67
C LYS A 14 4.14 -7.01 5.46
N THR A 15 4.25 -6.44 6.65
CA THR A 15 3.09 -6.12 7.48
C THR A 15 2.90 -4.60 7.49
N ILE A 16 1.69 -4.16 7.15
CA ILE A 16 1.32 -2.75 7.23
C ILE A 16 1.12 -2.42 8.72
N PRO A 17 1.71 -1.33 9.25
CA PRO A 17 1.49 -0.92 10.63
C PRO A 17 -0.01 -0.85 10.95
N GLY A 18 -0.42 -1.47 12.05
CA GLY A 18 -1.83 -1.52 12.45
C GLY A 18 -2.67 -2.62 11.78
N CYS A 19 -2.10 -3.46 10.89
CA CYS A 19 -2.78 -4.59 10.26
C CYS A 19 -2.10 -5.94 10.52
N SER A 20 -2.77 -7.04 10.18
CA SER A 20 -2.21 -8.39 10.15
C SER A 20 -1.38 -8.64 8.88
N LEU A 21 -0.58 -9.71 8.87
CA LEU A 21 0.20 -10.14 7.70
C LEU A 21 -0.68 -10.28 6.45
N LEU A 22 -1.81 -10.98 6.58
CA LEU A 22 -2.89 -10.99 5.61
C LEU A 22 -3.89 -9.92 6.01
N CYS A 23 -3.68 -8.71 5.49
CA CYS A 23 -4.50 -7.56 5.83
C CYS A 23 -5.86 -7.65 5.10
N PRO A 24 -7.00 -7.55 5.82
CA PRO A 24 -8.31 -7.40 5.19
C PRO A 24 -8.37 -6.20 4.25
N LEU A 25 -9.11 -6.30 3.15
CA LEU A 25 -9.14 -5.29 2.09
C LEU A 25 -9.69 -3.95 2.57
N ASP A 26 -10.77 -3.97 3.34
CA ASP A 26 -11.39 -2.79 3.97
C ASP A 26 -10.39 -2.03 4.85
N LYS A 27 -9.68 -2.74 5.70
CA LYS A 27 -8.66 -2.16 6.58
C LYS A 27 -7.44 -1.66 5.81
N PHE A 28 -7.06 -2.34 4.75
CA PHE A 28 -6.01 -1.87 3.84
C PHE A 28 -6.38 -0.51 3.22
N ILE A 29 -7.60 -0.39 2.70
CA ILE A 29 -8.09 0.86 2.09
C ILE A 29 -8.08 2.00 3.12
N GLU A 30 -8.56 1.74 4.34
CA GLU A 30 -8.55 2.71 5.44
C GLU A 30 -7.13 3.20 5.76
N LEU A 31 -6.17 2.28 5.94
CA LEU A 31 -4.79 2.62 6.31
C LEU A 31 -4.06 3.36 5.19
N MET A 32 -4.35 3.05 3.93
CA MET A 32 -3.71 3.69 2.78
C MET A 32 -4.30 5.05 2.41
N ALA A 33 -5.48 5.41 2.94
CA ALA A 33 -6.17 6.66 2.60
C ALA A 33 -5.31 7.92 2.87
N ASN A 34 -4.48 7.89 3.92
CA ASN A 34 -3.63 9.04 4.29
C ASN A 34 -2.47 9.32 3.31
N VAL A 35 -2.09 8.33 2.50
CA VAL A 35 -0.96 8.43 1.55
C VAL A 35 -1.40 8.25 0.10
N THR A 36 -2.68 7.94 -0.12
CA THR A 36 -3.28 7.82 -1.44
C THR A 36 -3.85 9.19 -1.83
N PRO A 37 -3.38 9.81 -2.91
CA PRO A 37 -3.86 11.12 -3.32
C PRO A 37 -5.37 11.08 -3.61
N ASN A 38 -6.09 12.11 -3.18
CA ASN A 38 -7.43 12.37 -3.67
C ASN A 38 -7.40 13.07 -5.04
N GLU A 39 -8.55 13.20 -5.70
CA GLU A 39 -8.66 13.75 -7.06
C GLU A 39 -8.02 15.14 -7.22
N ALA A 40 -8.11 16.00 -6.20
CA ALA A 40 -7.51 17.33 -6.25
C ALA A 40 -5.98 17.26 -6.16
N GLU A 41 -5.46 16.32 -5.38
CA GLU A 41 -4.02 16.10 -5.15
C GLU A 41 -3.35 15.32 -6.29
N MET A 42 -4.12 14.60 -7.12
CA MET A 42 -3.58 13.91 -8.31
C MET A 42 -2.98 14.88 -9.33
N LYS A 43 -3.27 16.18 -9.23
CA LYS A 43 -2.62 17.21 -10.03
C LYS A 43 -1.26 17.56 -9.41
N CYS A 44 -0.21 16.93 -9.90
CA CYS A 44 1.16 17.36 -9.62
C CYS A 44 1.34 18.80 -10.15
N GLN A 45 1.56 19.76 -9.27
CA GLN A 45 1.95 21.12 -9.66
C GLN A 45 3.45 21.10 -9.99
N PHE A 46 3.79 21.44 -11.23
CA PHE A 46 5.17 21.53 -11.75
C PHE A 46 5.72 22.94 -11.61
#